data_AF-A0A511AF39-F1
#
_entry.id   AF-A0A511AF39-F1
#
_cell.length_a   1.000
_cell.length_b   1.000
_cell.length_c   1.000
_cell.angle_alpha   90.00
_cell.angle_beta   90.00
_cell.angle_gamma   90.00
#
_symmetry.space_group_name_H-M   'P 1'
#
loop_
_entity.id
_entity.type
_entity.pdbx_description
1 polymer ?
#
loop_
_entity_poly.entity_id
_entity_poly.type
_entity_poly.pdbx_seq_one_letter_code
_entity_poly.pdbx_strand_id
1 'polypeptide(L)'
;MADGDVITRSKNGQWVNHVEGEPENSLSFSSREEAVVAGASFASERGTRHSVEEPEPTGGIGDGGDADDAPAVVGHKETDSPLPDTTDENGMPLDNPSG
;
A
#
# COMPACT_ATOMS: atom_id res chain seq x y z
N MET A 1 11.06 14.64 22.97
CA MET A 1 10.35 13.37 23.24
C MET A 1 10.07 13.29 24.73
N ALA A 2 9.05 12.52 25.14
CA ALA A 2 8.79 12.14 26.51
C ALA A 2 9.37 10.75 26.81
N ASP A 3 9.63 10.44 28.09
CA ASP A 3 10.03 9.09 28.50
C ASP A 3 8.99 8.06 28.06
N GLY A 4 9.44 6.99 27.41
CA GLY A 4 8.61 5.95 26.79
C GLY A 4 8.22 6.21 25.32
N ASP A 5 8.59 7.35 24.74
CA ASP A 5 8.45 7.58 23.29
C ASP A 5 9.33 6.60 22.50
N VAL A 6 8.82 6.12 21.38
CA VAL A 6 9.50 5.16 20.51
C VAL A 6 9.99 5.85 19.25
N ILE A 7 11.28 5.70 18.96
CA ILE A 7 11.95 6.27 17.80
C ILE A 7 12.45 5.13 16.92
N THR A 8 11.82 4.94 15.76
CA THR A 8 12.28 3.99 14.74
C THR A 8 13.27 4.69 13.83
N ARG A 9 14.52 4.24 13.79
CA ARG A 9 15.58 4.82 12.93
C ARG A 9 16.37 3.74 12.21
N SER A 10 16.85 4.06 11.01
CA SER A 10 17.82 3.21 10.30
C SER A 10 19.23 3.48 10.82
N LYS A 11 19.96 2.42 11.17
CA LYS A 11 21.35 2.46 11.64
C LYS A 11 22.14 1.34 10.95
N ASN A 12 23.06 1.72 10.06
CA ASN A 12 23.87 0.77 9.28
C ASN A 12 23.04 -0.24 8.46
N GLY A 13 21.89 0.18 7.92
CA GLY A 13 20.99 -0.71 7.18
C GLY A 13 20.11 -1.60 8.05
N GLN A 14 20.27 -1.57 9.38
CA GLN A 14 19.37 -2.21 10.35
C GLN A 14 18.34 -1.18 10.82
N TRP A 15 17.09 -1.59 11.00
CA TRP A 15 16.08 -0.74 11.63
C TRP A 15 16.09 -0.97 13.13
N VAL A 16 16.08 0.11 13.92
CA VAL A 16 16.12 0.02 15.38
C VAL A 16 15.02 0.89 15.96
N ASN A 17 14.20 0.30 16.84
CA ASN A 17 13.29 1.01 17.71
C ASN A 17 14.05 1.36 18.98
N HIS A 18 14.29 2.64 19.19
CA HIS A 18 14.83 3.17 20.42
C HIS A 18 13.69 3.67 21.30
N VAL A 19 13.65 3.26 22.57
CA VAL A 19 12.65 3.75 23.54
C VAL A 19 13.33 4.75 24.46
N GLU A 20 12.82 5.98 24.48
CA GLU A 20 13.35 7.06 25.32
C GLU A 20 13.20 6.68 26.80
N GLY A 21 14.29 6.78 27.57
CA GLY A 21 14.31 6.41 28.99
C GLY A 21 14.44 4.90 29.28
N GLU A 22 14.21 4.03 28.29
CA GLU A 22 14.25 2.58 28.46
C GLU A 22 15.05 1.87 27.35
N PRO A 23 16.39 1.99 27.34
CA PRO A 23 17.22 1.39 26.30
C PRO A 23 17.13 -0.14 26.26
N GLU A 24 16.73 -0.78 27.37
CA GLU A 24 16.49 -2.23 27.46
C GLU A 24 15.31 -2.72 26.59
N ASN A 25 14.34 -1.84 26.30
CA ASN A 25 13.22 -2.14 25.41
C ASN A 25 13.54 -1.85 23.93
N SER A 26 14.78 -1.47 23.61
CA SER A 26 15.17 -1.19 22.24
C SER A 26 15.30 -2.48 21.43
N LEU A 27 14.62 -2.55 20.28
CA LEU A 27 14.59 -3.73 19.41
C LEU A 27 15.14 -3.41 18.02
N SER A 28 15.89 -4.35 17.45
CA SER A 28 16.44 -4.26 16.10
C SER A 28 15.73 -5.20 15.15
N PHE A 29 15.41 -4.70 13.96
CA PHE A 29 14.66 -5.37 12.92
C PHE A 29 15.42 -5.32 11.60
N SER A 30 15.17 -6.30 10.74
CA SER A 30 15.79 -6.38 9.42
C SER A 30 15.05 -5.51 8.39
N SER A 31 13.78 -5.19 8.64
CA SER A 31 12.91 -4.47 7.72
C SER A 31 12.29 -3.24 8.36
N ARG A 32 12.06 -2.20 7.53
CA ARG A 32 11.41 -0.96 7.97
C ARG A 32 10.01 -1.21 8.48
N GLU A 33 9.20 -1.89 7.68
CA GLU A 33 7.78 -2.11 7.93
C GLU A 33 7.60 -2.83 9.27
N GLU A 34 8.40 -3.87 9.50
CA GLU A 34 8.43 -4.62 10.75
C GLU A 34 8.78 -3.72 11.95
N ALA A 35 9.81 -2.87 11.82
CA ALA A 35 10.20 -1.95 12.88
C ALA A 35 9.12 -0.90 13.17
N VAL A 36 8.48 -0.35 12.13
CA VAL A 36 7.41 0.64 12.24
C VAL A 36 6.17 0.03 12.89
N VAL A 37 5.74 -1.15 12.46
CA VAL A 37 4.57 -1.85 13.03
C VAL A 37 4.82 -2.23 14.49
N ALA A 38 5.99 -2.77 14.82
CA ALA A 38 6.35 -3.11 16.19
C ALA A 38 6.46 -1.87 17.08
N GLY A 39 7.04 -0.78 16.58
CA GLY A 39 7.19 0.47 17.32
C GLY A 39 5.86 1.18 17.54
N ALA A 40 5.00 1.20 16.52
CA ALA A 40 3.66 1.77 16.59
C ALA A 40 2.76 0.99 17.55
N SER A 41 2.81 -0.35 17.51
CA SER A 41 2.07 -1.20 18.45
C SER A 41 2.54 -0.93 19.88
N PHE A 42 3.84 -0.95 20.13
CA PHE A 42 4.41 -0.73 21.45
C PHE A 42 4.07 0.65 22.02
N ALA A 43 4.15 1.69 21.20
CA ALA A 43 3.76 3.04 21.60
C ALA A 43 2.25 3.13 21.91
N SER A 44 1.41 2.48 21.08
CA SER A 44 -0.04 2.44 21.29
C SER A 44 -0.43 1.72 22.59
N GLU A 45 0.22 0.60 22.90
CA GLU A 45 0.00 -0.16 24.13
C GLU A 45 0.34 0.65 25.40
N ARG A 46 1.32 1.55 25.30
CA ARG A 46 1.77 2.40 26.41
C ARG A 46 1.15 3.80 26.40
N GLY A 47 0.42 4.15 25.34
CA GLY A 47 -0.12 5.49 25.14
C GLY A 47 0.96 6.55 24.90
N THR A 48 2.13 6.17 24.38
CA THR A 48 3.24 7.07 24.07
C THR A 48 3.27 7.43 22.59
N ARG A 49 4.20 8.31 22.20
CA ARG A 49 4.33 8.73 20.80
C ARG A 49 5.35 7.86 20.06
N HIS A 50 4.96 7.40 18.88
CA HIS A 50 5.87 6.80 17.91
C HIS A 50 6.35 7.84 16.90
N SER A 51 7.65 7.89 16.64
CA SER A 51 8.27 8.73 15.60
C SER A 51 9.18 7.87 14.73
N VAL A 52 9.12 8.05 13.42
CA VAL A 52 9.96 7.32 12.45
C VAL A 52 10.91 8.31 11.81
N GLU A 53 12.21 8.10 11.98
CA GLU A 53 13.26 8.81 11.25
C GLU A 53 13.51 8.07 9.93
N GLU A 54 12.76 8.47 8.90
CA GLU A 54 12.90 7.92 7.55
C GLU A 54 14.25 8.34 6.93
N PRO A 55 15.04 7.43 6.35
CA PRO A 55 16.02 7.80 5.34
C PRO A 55 15.27 8.27 4.08
N GLU A 56 15.86 9.19 3.33
CA GLU A 56 15.18 9.85 2.20
C GLU A 56 14.52 8.83 1.26
N PRO A 57 13.25 9.02 0.89
CA PRO A 57 12.46 7.98 0.24
C PRO A 57 12.93 7.76 -1.20
N THR A 58 13.66 6.68 -1.46
CA THR A 58 13.74 6.12 -2.80
C THR A 58 12.45 5.35 -3.11
N GLY A 59 11.43 6.06 -3.59
CA GLY A 59 10.33 5.51 -4.39
C GLY A 59 9.24 4.77 -3.62
N GLY A 60 8.07 5.39 -3.48
CA GLY A 60 6.88 4.77 -2.93
C GLY A 60 6.25 3.73 -3.85
N ILE A 61 5.78 2.63 -3.25
CA ILE A 61 4.49 2.02 -3.56
C ILE A 61 3.85 1.70 -2.20
N GLY A 62 3.01 2.61 -1.70
CA GLY A 62 2.08 2.29 -0.61
C GLY A 62 0.90 1.54 -1.21
N ASP A 63 0.81 0.24 -0.94
CA ASP A 63 -0.42 -0.52 -1.11
C ASP A 63 -1.38 -0.05 0.00
N GLY A 64 -2.31 0.83 -0.38
CA GLY A 64 -3.28 1.44 0.52
C GLY A 64 -4.33 0.43 0.96
N GLY A 65 -4.23 -0.02 2.21
CA GLY A 65 -5.28 -0.75 2.89
C GLY A 65 -6.32 0.19 3.49
N ASP A 66 -7.17 0.80 2.64
CA ASP A 66 -8.45 1.37 3.07
C ASP A 66 -9.55 0.38 2.67
N ALA A 67 -9.87 -0.51 3.60
CA ALA A 67 -11.09 -1.32 3.55
C ALA A 67 -12.23 -0.48 4.11
N ASP A 68 -12.96 0.23 3.24
CA ASP A 68 -14.41 0.40 3.30
C ASP A 68 -14.90 1.30 2.13
N ASP A 69 -16.08 0.97 1.60
CA ASP A 69 -16.85 1.68 0.57
C ASP A 69 -16.57 1.35 -0.91
N ALA A 70 -17.15 0.24 -1.35
CA ALA A 70 -17.79 0.16 -2.66
C ALA A 70 -19.30 -0.05 -2.42
N PRO A 71 -20.23 0.37 -3.31
CA PRO A 71 -20.02 0.61 -4.74
C PRO A 71 -20.75 1.85 -5.33
N ALA A 72 -20.29 2.37 -6.48
CA ALA A 72 -21.13 2.61 -7.68
C ALA A 72 -20.52 3.57 -8.74
N VAL A 73 -20.25 3.00 -9.92
CA VAL A 73 -20.66 3.41 -11.29
C VAL A 73 -20.01 4.58 -12.07
N VAL A 74 -19.76 4.25 -13.35
CA VAL A 74 -19.59 5.07 -14.58
C VAL A 74 -18.25 5.81 -14.76
N GLY A 75 -17.45 5.58 -15.80
CA GLY A 75 -17.63 4.77 -16.99
C GLY A 75 -16.33 4.61 -17.78
N HIS A 76 -16.18 3.46 -18.44
CA HIS A 76 -15.22 3.26 -19.51
C HIS A 76 -16.00 3.26 -20.82
N LYS A 77 -15.56 4.07 -21.79
CA LYS A 77 -15.13 3.62 -23.13
C LYS A 77 -14.85 4.84 -24.02
N GLU A 78 -13.58 5.23 -24.09
CA GLU A 78 -13.03 5.72 -25.35
C GLU A 78 -13.14 4.57 -26.37
N THR A 79 -13.73 4.83 -27.53
CA THR A 79 -13.11 4.69 -28.87
C THR A 79 -14.23 4.46 -29.90
N ASP A 80 -14.45 5.51 -30.66
CA ASP A 80 -15.14 5.54 -31.94
C ASP A 80 -14.51 4.52 -32.91
N SER A 81 -15.23 3.46 -33.26
CA SER A 81 -15.11 2.69 -34.52
C SER A 81 -16.20 1.61 -34.57
N PRO A 82 -17.20 1.70 -35.45
CA PRO A 82 -18.07 0.55 -35.71
C PRO A 82 -17.24 -0.53 -36.43
N LEU A 83 -17.09 -1.68 -35.78
CA LEU A 83 -16.66 -2.90 -36.47
C LEU A 83 -17.70 -3.21 -37.57
N PRO A 84 -17.29 -3.61 -38.80
CA PRO A 84 -18.24 -3.90 -39.87
C PRO A 84 -19.09 -5.13 -39.55
N ASP A 85 -20.39 -5.03 -39.84
CA ASP A 85 -21.42 -6.02 -39.57
C ASP A 85 -21.07 -7.41 -40.14
N THR A 86 -20.86 -8.39 -39.26
CA THR A 86 -20.82 -9.82 -39.65
C THR A 86 -22.23 -10.37 -39.87
N THR A 87 -23.19 -9.51 -40.22
CA THR A 87 -24.63 -9.80 -40.24
C THR A 87 -25.25 -8.96 -41.36
N ASP A 88 -26.04 -9.58 -42.23
CA ASP A 88 -26.75 -8.88 -43.29
C ASP A 88 -27.92 -8.04 -42.73
N GLU A 89 -28.51 -7.14 -43.53
CA GLU A 89 -29.61 -6.24 -43.12
C GLU A 89 -30.86 -6.98 -42.59
N ASN A 90 -30.95 -8.29 -42.82
CA ASN A 90 -32.01 -9.17 -42.31
C ASN A 90 -31.65 -9.91 -41.00
N GLY A 91 -30.54 -9.56 -40.34
CA GLY A 91 -30.17 -10.11 -39.02
C GLY A 91 -29.69 -11.56 -39.05
N MET A 92 -29.42 -12.12 -40.23
CA MET A 92 -28.90 -13.48 -40.38
C MET A 92 -27.37 -13.42 -40.43
N PRO A 93 -26.67 -14.30 -39.67
CA PRO A 93 -25.22 -14.41 -39.78
C PRO A 93 -24.86 -14.82 -41.21
N LEU A 94 -23.90 -14.12 -41.82
CA LEU A 94 -23.29 -14.57 -43.06
C LEU A 94 -22.56 -15.89 -42.77
N ASP A 95 -23.16 -17.02 -43.16
CA ASP A 95 -22.50 -18.32 -43.21
C ASP A 95 -21.21 -18.13 -44.01
N ASN A 96 -20.06 -18.15 -43.34
CA ASN A 96 -18.76 -18.00 -43.97
C ASN A 96 -18.42 -19.34 -44.65
N PRO A 97 -18.69 -19.55 -45.95
CA PRO A 97 -18.52 -20.83 -46.58
C PRO A 97 -17.12 -20.83 -47.17
N SER A 98 -16.12 -21.01 -46.33
CA SER A 98 -14.80 -21.43 -46.80
C SER A 98 -14.50 -22.75 -46.11
N GLY A 99 -14.70 -23.83 -46.89
CA GLY A 99 -14.46 -25.20 -46.48
C GLY A 99 -13.00 -25.60 -46.46
#